data_AF-A0A4V1J4U2-F1
#
_entry.id   AF-A0A4V1J4U2-F1
#
_cell.length_a   1.000
_cell.length_b   1.000
_cell.length_c   1.000
_cell.angle_alpha   90.00
_cell.angle_beta   90.00
_cell.angle_gamma   90.00
#
_symmetry.space_group_name_H-M   'P 1'
#
loop_
_entity.id
_entity.type
_entity.pdbx_description
1 polymer ?
#
loop_
_entity_poly.entity_id
_entity_poly.type
_entity_poly.pdbx_seq_one_letter_code
_entity_poly.pdbx_strand_id
1 'polypeptide(L)'
;MTVMYDTPQPNGILMSDPSRTGRRRSSGAQPKYADRIQAGLALARKLRSHFQGRRNTAILAISKAGLVVANTVGQELNLPVGVFYVRQIRCPSQPRLSLGAMTSGELCSLNEDIVKGLHLPTEAIRQAAEATYSSIEEDHTDLHPRHLRVLQQVLSPSVAHSTLDPVQHLILIDDGIVAGDDIRSAVDALRRARSDLKITVATPIGVADTMKMIARRVEMTVTAFVPSAAYTVPSWYETGTALSPEETDQLTH
;
A
#
# COMPACT_ATOMS: atom_id res chain seq x y z
N MET A 1 37.21 44.62 40.78
CA MET A 1 36.47 44.55 39.51
C MET A 1 35.13 43.92 39.85
N THR A 2 34.23 44.78 40.29
CA THR A 2 32.91 44.48 40.87
C THR A 2 31.86 44.88 39.85
N VAL A 3 30.65 44.35 40.01
CA VAL A 3 29.34 44.85 39.56
C VAL A 3 28.69 43.92 38.54
N MET A 4 27.42 43.50 38.63
CA MET A 4 26.43 43.37 39.72
C MET A 4 25.28 42.53 39.13
N TYR A 5 24.56 41.82 39.99
CA TYR A 5 23.23 41.30 39.68
C TYR A 5 22.27 42.46 39.49
N ASP A 6 21.35 42.35 38.52
CA ASP A 6 20.15 43.17 38.50
C ASP A 6 18.92 42.30 38.30
N THR A 7 17.94 42.54 39.15
CA THR A 7 16.61 41.94 39.19
C THR A 7 15.63 43.09 39.11
N PRO A 8 14.60 43.02 38.26
CA PRO A 8 13.38 43.78 38.49
C PRO A 8 12.25 42.88 39.03
N GLN A 9 11.66 43.34 40.14
CA GLN A 9 10.40 42.91 40.77
C GLN A 9 9.17 43.52 40.03
N PRO A 10 7.91 43.21 40.42
CA PRO A 10 6.79 42.96 39.52
C PRO A 10 5.84 44.16 39.40
N ASN A 11 5.03 44.18 38.32
CA ASN A 11 3.58 44.43 38.34
C ASN A 11 3.09 44.74 36.92
N GLY A 12 1.95 44.16 36.57
CA GLY A 12 1.25 44.44 35.32
C GLY A 12 0.18 43.41 35.02
N ILE A 13 -0.86 43.34 35.86
CA ILE A 13 -2.12 42.71 35.49
C ILE A 13 -2.69 43.55 34.34
N LEU A 14 -2.76 42.98 33.14
CA LEU A 14 -3.69 43.43 32.11
C LEU A 14 -4.58 42.25 31.71
N MET A 15 -5.87 42.43 31.96
CA MET A 15 -6.91 41.48 31.60
C MET A 15 -7.06 41.36 30.08
N SER A 16 -7.28 40.10 29.67
CA SER A 16 -8.09 39.60 28.54
C SER A 16 -7.71 39.93 27.09
N ASP A 17 -7.31 38.87 26.37
CA ASP A 17 -7.96 38.50 25.11
C ASP A 17 -8.18 36.97 25.08
N PRO A 18 -9.43 36.45 25.17
CA PRO A 18 -9.72 35.03 25.16
C PRO A 18 -9.98 34.47 23.75
N SER A 19 -9.34 35.02 22.71
CA SER A 19 -9.56 34.61 21.31
C SER A 19 -8.34 34.02 20.58
N ARG A 20 -7.37 33.46 21.32
CA ARG A 20 -6.29 32.65 20.73
C ARG A 20 -6.19 31.29 21.39
N THR A 21 -7.15 30.43 21.04
CA THR A 21 -7.00 28.98 21.20
C THR A 21 -5.91 28.49 20.24
N GLY A 22 -4.65 28.75 20.63
CA GLY A 22 -3.51 28.04 20.10
C GLY A 22 -3.69 26.57 20.44
N ARG A 23 -4.32 25.83 19.53
CA ARG A 23 -4.28 24.37 19.50
C ARG A 23 -2.80 24.02 19.51
N ARG A 24 -2.28 23.57 20.65
CA ARG A 24 -0.99 22.89 20.72
C ARG A 24 -1.11 21.74 19.72
N ARG A 25 -0.52 21.90 18.53
CA ARG A 25 -0.37 20.82 17.57
C ARG A 25 0.41 19.74 18.31
N SER A 26 -0.27 18.64 18.63
CA SER A 26 0.41 17.41 19.02
C SER A 26 1.46 17.10 17.96
N SER A 27 2.58 16.55 18.38
CA SER A 27 3.70 16.10 17.54
C SER A 27 3.31 14.91 16.66
N GLY A 28 2.32 15.10 15.79
CA GLY A 28 1.93 14.18 14.74
C GLY A 28 2.81 14.41 13.50
N ALA A 29 3.00 13.36 12.69
CA ALA A 29 3.61 13.49 11.38
C ALA A 29 2.91 14.61 10.60
N GLN A 30 3.68 15.49 9.95
CA GLN A 30 3.10 16.33 8.91
C GLN A 30 2.84 15.46 7.69
N PRO A 31 1.63 15.50 7.11
CA PRO A 31 1.33 14.77 5.88
C PRO A 31 2.38 15.08 4.81
N LYS A 32 2.81 14.04 4.10
CA LYS A 32 3.80 14.17 3.03
C LYS A 32 3.15 14.56 1.71
N TYR A 33 1.95 14.04 1.47
CA TYR A 33 1.16 14.25 0.27
C TYR A 33 -0.23 14.76 0.63
N ALA A 34 -0.82 15.56 -0.25
CA ALA A 34 -2.22 15.97 -0.14
C ALA A 34 -3.15 14.74 -0.25
N ASP A 35 -2.91 13.91 -1.26
CA ASP A 35 -3.70 12.73 -1.60
C ASP A 35 -2.83 11.66 -2.28
N ARG A 36 -3.44 10.51 -2.61
CA ARG A 36 -2.76 9.40 -3.29
C ARG A 36 -2.44 9.70 -4.75
N ILE A 37 -3.13 10.65 -5.38
CA ILE A 37 -2.85 11.09 -6.75
C ILE A 37 -1.50 11.81 -6.78
N GLN A 38 -1.28 12.77 -5.88
CA GLN A 38 -0.01 13.48 -5.74
C GLN A 38 1.15 12.52 -5.43
N ALA A 39 0.89 11.52 -4.57
CA ALA A 39 1.86 10.48 -4.25
C ALA A 39 2.17 9.59 -5.48
N GLY A 40 1.16 9.22 -6.26
CA GLY A 40 1.30 8.52 -7.53
C GLY A 40 2.14 9.27 -8.54
N LEU A 41 1.93 10.59 -8.70
CA LEU A 41 2.76 11.44 -9.55
C LEU A 41 4.23 11.46 -9.10
N ALA A 42 4.48 11.49 -7.78
CA ALA A 42 5.84 11.42 -7.24
C ALA A 42 6.50 10.06 -7.55
N LEU A 43 5.75 8.96 -7.42
CA LEU A 43 6.23 7.62 -7.74
C LEU A 43 6.48 7.43 -9.24
N ALA A 44 5.58 7.92 -10.10
CA ALA A 44 5.70 7.86 -11.56
C ALA A 44 7.01 8.51 -12.05
N ARG A 45 7.38 9.67 -11.49
CA ARG A 45 8.65 10.35 -11.83
C ARG A 45 9.88 9.46 -11.53
N LYS A 46 9.85 8.67 -10.47
CA LYS A 46 10.93 7.73 -10.10
C LYS A 46 10.99 6.51 -11.02
N LEU A 47 9.83 6.08 -11.53
CA LEU A 47 9.71 4.89 -12.38
C LEU A 47 9.93 5.19 -13.88
N ARG A 48 9.82 6.47 -14.29
CA ARG A 48 9.80 6.88 -15.69
C ARG A 48 11.00 6.38 -16.51
N SER A 49 12.22 6.57 -16.01
CA SER A 49 13.45 6.12 -16.71
C SER A 49 13.53 4.61 -16.92
N HIS A 50 12.76 3.84 -16.16
CA HIS A 50 12.79 2.37 -16.20
C HIS A 50 11.66 1.78 -17.04
N PHE A 51 10.48 2.39 -17.08
CA PHE A 51 9.28 1.69 -17.59
C PHE A 51 8.42 2.44 -18.60
N GLN A 52 8.68 3.73 -18.87
CA GLN A 52 7.81 4.52 -19.74
C GLN A 52 7.62 3.84 -21.12
N GLY A 53 6.37 3.58 -21.48
CA GLY A 53 5.98 2.98 -22.76
C GLY A 53 6.44 1.53 -23.00
N ARG A 54 6.92 0.81 -21.96
CA ARG A 54 7.31 -0.60 -22.10
C ARG A 54 6.10 -1.50 -22.25
N ARG A 55 5.90 -2.04 -23.45
CA ARG A 55 4.70 -2.82 -23.79
C ARG A 55 4.57 -4.16 -23.03
N ASN A 56 5.68 -4.77 -22.63
CA ASN A 56 5.70 -6.04 -21.88
C ASN A 56 5.65 -5.85 -20.34
N THR A 57 5.18 -4.69 -19.87
CA THR A 57 5.13 -4.33 -18.45
C THR A 57 3.68 -4.04 -18.04
N ALA A 58 3.27 -4.53 -16.88
CA ALA A 58 1.96 -4.22 -16.30
C ALA A 58 2.08 -3.86 -14.81
N ILE A 59 1.08 -3.10 -14.31
CA ILE A 59 0.99 -2.70 -12.92
C ILE A 59 -0.13 -3.48 -12.24
N LEU A 60 0.11 -3.98 -11.03
CA LEU A 60 -0.91 -4.57 -10.16
C LEU A 60 -0.96 -3.81 -8.84
N ALA A 61 -2.13 -3.28 -8.50
CA ALA A 61 -2.41 -2.68 -7.21
C ALA A 61 -2.74 -3.75 -6.17
N ILE A 62 -2.13 -3.66 -4.99
CA ILE A 62 -2.28 -4.66 -3.91
C ILE A 62 -3.42 -4.31 -2.94
N SER A 63 -3.89 -3.07 -2.96
CA SER A 63 -5.04 -2.61 -2.19
C SER A 63 -5.89 -1.62 -3.00
N LYS A 64 -7.13 -1.37 -2.55
CA LYS A 64 -8.01 -0.34 -3.15
C LYS A 64 -7.39 1.06 -3.12
N ALA A 65 -6.71 1.40 -2.02
CA ALA A 65 -5.94 2.63 -1.91
C ALA A 65 -4.72 2.66 -2.86
N GLY A 66 -4.02 1.53 -2.96
CA GLY A 66 -2.93 1.33 -3.91
C GLY A 66 -3.37 1.47 -5.37
N LEU A 67 -4.63 1.16 -5.69
CA LEU A 67 -5.16 1.30 -7.05
C LEU A 67 -5.22 2.76 -7.51
N VAL A 68 -5.51 3.72 -6.62
CA VAL A 68 -5.45 5.16 -6.93
C VAL A 68 -4.04 5.57 -7.35
N VAL A 69 -3.05 5.14 -6.57
CA VAL A 69 -1.63 5.38 -6.89
C VAL A 69 -1.26 4.70 -8.20
N ALA A 70 -1.66 3.44 -8.38
CA ALA A 70 -1.35 2.64 -9.57
C ALA A 70 -1.97 3.22 -10.84
N ASN A 71 -3.22 3.70 -10.80
CA ASN A 71 -3.88 4.36 -11.92
C ASN A 71 -3.13 5.62 -12.35
N THR A 72 -2.76 6.45 -11.37
CA THR A 72 -1.96 7.65 -11.64
C THR A 72 -0.62 7.30 -12.28
N VAL A 73 0.08 6.28 -11.76
CA VAL A 73 1.35 5.81 -12.35
C VAL A 73 1.15 5.21 -13.74
N GLY A 74 0.10 4.41 -13.95
CA GLY A 74 -0.22 3.78 -15.22
C GLY A 74 -0.53 4.80 -16.31
N GLN A 75 -1.29 5.85 -15.99
CA GLN A 75 -1.54 6.97 -16.89
C GLN A 75 -0.24 7.69 -17.28
N GLU A 76 0.58 8.06 -16.29
CA GLU A 76 1.84 8.79 -16.51
C GLU A 76 2.88 7.98 -17.31
N LEU A 77 2.88 6.66 -17.18
CA LEU A 77 3.85 5.77 -17.84
C LEU A 77 3.30 5.06 -19.07
N ASN A 78 2.01 5.23 -19.37
CA ASN A 78 1.25 4.50 -20.38
C ASN A 78 1.37 2.98 -20.21
N LEU A 79 1.03 2.49 -19.01
CA LEU A 79 1.08 1.07 -18.64
C LEU A 79 -0.31 0.59 -18.22
N PRO A 80 -0.66 -0.68 -18.54
CA PRO A 80 -1.91 -1.28 -18.10
C PRO A 80 -1.91 -1.48 -16.58
N VAL A 81 -3.06 -1.21 -15.95
CA VAL A 81 -3.25 -1.29 -14.50
C VAL A 81 -4.32 -2.32 -14.18
N GLY A 82 -3.97 -3.24 -13.30
CA GLY A 82 -4.88 -4.21 -12.71
C GLY A 82 -4.86 -4.18 -11.20
N VAL A 83 -5.65 -5.08 -10.63
CA VAL A 83 -5.66 -5.35 -9.19
C VAL A 83 -5.21 -6.77 -8.90
N PHE A 84 -4.50 -6.93 -7.79
CA PHE A 84 -4.20 -8.22 -7.19
C PHE A 84 -4.26 -8.04 -5.67
N TYR A 85 -5.49 -7.96 -5.16
CA TYR A 85 -5.72 -7.71 -3.74
C TYR A 85 -5.37 -8.94 -2.93
N VAL A 86 -4.36 -8.78 -2.08
CA VAL A 86 -3.88 -9.84 -1.19
C VAL A 86 -3.99 -9.35 0.24
N ARG A 87 -4.60 -10.15 1.11
CA ARG A 87 -4.73 -9.84 2.54
C ARG A 87 -4.29 -11.00 3.41
N GLN A 88 -3.66 -10.68 4.53
CA GLN A 88 -3.34 -11.66 5.56
C GLN A 88 -4.61 -12.21 6.22
N ILE A 89 -4.67 -13.53 6.38
CA ILE A 89 -5.66 -14.20 7.22
C ILE A 89 -5.20 -14.03 8.66
N ARG A 90 -5.84 -13.13 9.41
CA ARG A 90 -5.45 -12.85 10.79
C ARG A 90 -5.96 -13.93 11.74
N CYS A 91 -5.15 -14.28 12.72
CA CYS A 91 -5.56 -15.20 13.78
C CYS A 91 -6.68 -14.55 14.62
N PRO A 92 -7.85 -15.19 14.80
CA PRO A 92 -8.96 -14.60 15.55
C PRO A 92 -8.61 -14.20 16.99
N SER A 93 -7.82 -15.03 17.68
CA SER A 93 -7.39 -14.76 19.07
C SER A 93 -6.21 -13.80 19.16
N GLN A 94 -5.47 -13.60 18.07
CA GLN A 94 -4.29 -12.73 17.99
C GLN A 94 -4.27 -11.96 16.67
N PRO A 95 -4.99 -10.84 16.54
CA PRO A 95 -5.18 -10.15 15.26
C PRO A 95 -3.90 -9.63 14.59
N ARG A 96 -2.80 -9.49 15.35
CA ARG A 96 -1.48 -9.13 14.81
C ARG A 96 -0.74 -10.32 14.19
N LEU A 97 -1.12 -11.55 14.51
CA LEU A 97 -0.54 -12.77 13.97
C LEU A 97 -1.23 -13.15 12.65
N SER A 98 -0.42 -13.38 11.61
CA SER A 98 -0.92 -13.91 10.33
C SER A 98 -0.88 -15.43 10.34
N LEU A 99 -2.00 -16.06 10.00
CA LEU A 99 -2.10 -17.49 9.74
C LEU A 99 -1.71 -17.84 8.31
N GLY A 100 -1.72 -16.87 7.39
CA GLY A 100 -1.63 -17.10 5.97
C GLY A 100 -2.06 -15.88 5.18
N ALA A 101 -2.29 -16.03 3.88
CA ALA A 101 -2.73 -14.94 3.03
C ALA A 101 -3.67 -15.45 1.93
N MET A 102 -4.53 -14.56 1.45
CA MET A 102 -5.59 -14.86 0.50
C MET A 102 -5.75 -13.75 -0.54
N THR A 103 -6.22 -14.13 -1.73
CA THR A 103 -6.69 -13.24 -2.81
C THR A 103 -8.17 -13.48 -3.10
N SER A 104 -8.79 -12.73 -4.02
CA SER A 104 -10.14 -13.04 -4.52
C SER A 104 -10.16 -14.45 -5.11
N GLY A 105 -10.81 -15.36 -4.38
CA GLY A 105 -11.14 -16.72 -4.79
C GLY A 105 -10.17 -17.80 -4.32
N GLU A 106 -8.98 -17.46 -3.82
CA GLU A 106 -7.93 -18.46 -3.56
C GLU A 106 -7.06 -18.17 -2.33
N LEU A 107 -6.76 -19.24 -1.59
CA LEU A 107 -5.77 -19.23 -0.52
C LEU A 107 -4.36 -19.16 -1.11
N CYS A 108 -3.64 -18.06 -0.88
CA CYS A 108 -2.26 -17.94 -1.32
C CYS A 108 -1.31 -18.76 -0.44
N SER A 109 -1.52 -18.78 0.88
CA SER A 109 -0.66 -19.53 1.79
C SER A 109 -1.33 -19.75 3.14
N LEU A 110 -0.92 -20.81 3.82
CA LEU A 110 -1.25 -21.06 5.22
C LEU A 110 0.01 -21.51 5.94
N ASN A 111 0.30 -20.91 7.09
CA ASN A 111 1.40 -21.30 7.95
C ASN A 111 0.94 -22.44 8.86
N GLU A 112 1.19 -23.68 8.41
CA GLU A 112 0.80 -24.87 9.15
C GLU A 112 1.46 -24.97 10.54
N ASP A 113 2.67 -24.46 10.72
CA ASP A 113 3.38 -24.52 11.99
C ASP A 113 2.69 -23.65 13.04
N ILE A 114 2.24 -22.45 12.65
CA ILE A 114 1.44 -21.58 13.53
C ILE A 114 0.10 -22.23 13.85
N VAL A 115 -0.57 -22.78 12.84
CA VAL A 115 -1.88 -23.44 13.00
C VAL A 115 -1.77 -24.62 13.98
N LYS A 116 -0.77 -25.49 13.78
CA LYS A 116 -0.51 -26.65 14.65
C LYS A 116 -0.08 -26.20 16.05
N GLY A 117 0.84 -25.26 16.15
CA GLY A 117 1.37 -24.77 17.44
C GLY A 117 0.30 -24.13 18.32
N LEU A 118 -0.65 -23.41 17.71
CA LEU A 118 -1.77 -22.78 18.42
C LEU A 118 -2.98 -23.70 18.62
N HIS A 119 -2.94 -24.95 18.09
CA HIS A 119 -4.05 -25.90 18.14
C HIS A 119 -5.37 -25.27 17.65
N LEU A 120 -5.31 -24.47 16.59
CA LEU A 120 -6.48 -23.76 16.10
C LEU A 120 -7.49 -24.75 15.52
N PRO A 121 -8.76 -24.71 15.95
CA PRO A 121 -9.79 -25.57 15.36
C PRO A 121 -9.98 -25.17 13.90
N THR A 122 -10.18 -26.15 13.03
CA THR A 122 -10.39 -25.96 11.58
C THR A 122 -11.46 -24.91 11.28
N GLU A 123 -12.52 -24.90 12.09
CA GLU A 123 -13.62 -23.95 11.96
C GLU A 123 -13.19 -22.49 12.19
N ALA A 124 -12.28 -22.22 13.15
CA ALA A 124 -11.77 -20.87 13.38
C ALA A 124 -10.90 -20.38 12.20
N ILE A 125 -10.13 -21.28 11.59
CA ILE A 125 -9.33 -20.97 10.39
C ILE A 125 -10.27 -20.67 9.22
N ARG A 126 -11.31 -21.50 9.03
CA ARG A 126 -12.32 -21.33 7.99
C ARG A 126 -13.04 -19.98 8.11
N GLN A 127 -13.47 -19.61 9.33
CA GLN A 127 -14.13 -18.33 9.57
C GLN A 127 -13.19 -17.13 9.32
N ALA A 128 -11.93 -17.21 9.76
CA ALA A 128 -10.95 -16.16 9.49
C ALA A 128 -10.67 -16.01 7.99
N ALA A 129 -10.58 -17.13 7.29
CA ALA A 129 -10.41 -17.18 5.84
C ALA A 129 -11.64 -16.57 5.13
N GLU A 130 -12.85 -16.97 5.49
CA GLU A 130 -14.10 -16.45 4.92
C GLU A 130 -14.26 -14.94 5.15
N ALA A 131 -13.99 -14.45 6.36
CA ALA A 131 -14.01 -13.01 6.65
C ALA A 131 -12.97 -12.24 5.81
N THR A 132 -11.77 -12.82 5.63
CA THR A 132 -10.73 -12.22 4.79
C THR A 132 -11.19 -12.15 3.33
N TYR A 133 -11.77 -13.24 2.81
CA TYR A 133 -12.33 -13.30 1.46
C TYR A 133 -13.43 -12.25 1.24
N SER A 134 -14.43 -12.18 2.13
CA SER A 134 -15.51 -11.18 2.04
C SER A 134 -14.95 -9.75 1.98
N SER A 135 -13.93 -9.46 2.78
CA SER A 135 -13.29 -8.14 2.79
C SER A 135 -12.54 -7.80 1.48
N ILE A 136 -12.06 -8.81 0.74
CA ILE A 136 -11.45 -8.63 -0.58
C ILE A 136 -12.54 -8.40 -1.63
N GLU A 137 -13.64 -9.15 -1.57
CA GLU A 137 -14.79 -8.97 -2.47
C GLU A 137 -15.44 -7.59 -2.31
N GLU A 138 -15.54 -7.09 -1.08
CA GLU A 138 -15.97 -5.71 -0.80
C GLU A 138 -15.02 -4.67 -1.45
N ASP A 139 -13.71 -4.89 -1.40
CA ASP A 139 -12.74 -4.02 -2.06
C ASP A 139 -12.87 -4.04 -3.60
N HIS A 140 -13.30 -5.17 -4.16
CA HIS A 140 -13.60 -5.31 -5.59
C HIS A 140 -14.91 -4.65 -6.01
N THR A 141 -15.78 -4.32 -5.06
CA THR A 141 -17.02 -3.59 -5.35
C THR A 141 -16.68 -2.22 -5.94
N ASP A 142 -17.42 -1.86 -6.98
CA ASP A 142 -17.29 -0.61 -7.76
C ASP A 142 -16.02 -0.50 -8.64
N LEU A 143 -15.18 -1.54 -8.72
CA LEU A 143 -14.04 -1.50 -9.64
C LEU A 143 -14.48 -1.57 -11.09
N HIS A 144 -13.85 -0.74 -11.93
CA HIS A 144 -14.06 -0.84 -13.36
C HIS A 144 -13.60 -2.22 -13.88
N PRO A 145 -14.40 -2.92 -14.73
CA PRO A 145 -14.08 -4.29 -15.19
C PRO A 145 -12.71 -4.45 -15.85
N ARG A 146 -12.11 -3.36 -16.34
CA ARG A 146 -10.76 -3.34 -16.91
C ARG A 146 -9.69 -3.78 -15.91
N HIS A 147 -9.80 -3.37 -14.65
CA HIS A 147 -8.78 -3.64 -13.63
C HIS A 147 -8.73 -5.12 -13.26
N LEU A 148 -9.87 -5.81 -13.32
CA LEU A 148 -9.97 -7.25 -13.05
C LEU A 148 -9.33 -8.10 -14.15
N ARG A 149 -9.35 -7.63 -15.40
CA ARG A 149 -8.87 -8.40 -16.57
C ARG A 149 -7.35 -8.46 -16.66
N VAL A 150 -6.64 -7.45 -16.17
CA VAL A 150 -5.17 -7.37 -16.32
C VAL A 150 -4.47 -8.53 -15.62
N LEU A 151 -4.86 -8.87 -14.38
CA LEU A 151 -4.27 -10.02 -13.69
C LEU A 151 -4.52 -11.33 -14.45
N GLN A 152 -5.73 -11.52 -14.98
CA GLN A 152 -6.07 -12.70 -15.77
C GLN A 152 -5.18 -12.81 -17.02
N GLN A 153 -4.98 -11.70 -17.76
CA GLN A 153 -4.11 -11.65 -18.94
C GLN A 153 -2.63 -11.85 -18.59
N VAL A 154 -2.20 -11.38 -17.42
CA VAL A 154 -0.85 -11.63 -16.89
C VAL A 154 -0.66 -13.11 -16.56
N LEU A 155 -1.60 -13.74 -15.85
CA LEU A 155 -1.46 -15.14 -15.41
C LEU A 155 -1.69 -16.13 -16.55
N SER A 156 -2.50 -15.75 -17.54
CA SER A 156 -2.83 -16.57 -18.70
C SER A 156 -2.63 -15.79 -20.01
N PRO A 157 -1.38 -15.68 -20.51
CA PRO A 157 -1.07 -14.91 -21.73
C PRO A 157 -1.77 -15.43 -23.00
N SER A 158 -2.21 -16.69 -22.98
CA SER A 158 -2.92 -17.34 -24.09
C SER A 158 -4.44 -17.12 -24.08
N VAL A 159 -4.96 -16.28 -23.19
CA VAL A 159 -6.40 -15.94 -23.18
C VAL A 159 -6.77 -15.33 -24.52
N ALA A 160 -7.76 -15.93 -25.19
CA ALA A 160 -8.31 -15.40 -26.43
C ALA A 160 -8.73 -13.94 -26.21
N HIS A 161 -8.33 -13.04 -27.12
CA HIS A 161 -8.58 -11.60 -27.02
C HIS A 161 -7.78 -10.86 -25.93
N SER A 162 -6.60 -11.36 -25.54
CA SER A 162 -5.66 -10.55 -24.76
C SER A 162 -5.38 -9.23 -25.48
N THR A 163 -5.55 -8.13 -24.75
CA THR A 163 -5.23 -6.77 -25.22
C THR A 163 -3.81 -6.34 -24.83
N LEU A 164 -3.10 -7.18 -24.09
CA LEU A 164 -1.73 -6.93 -23.63
C LEU A 164 -0.74 -7.79 -24.41
N ASP A 165 0.41 -7.19 -24.72
CA ASP A 165 1.59 -7.96 -25.09
C ASP A 165 1.97 -8.93 -23.95
N PRO A 166 2.65 -10.05 -24.23
CA PRO A 166 3.08 -10.98 -23.20
C PRO A 166 3.87 -10.26 -22.10
N VAL A 167 3.26 -10.20 -20.91
CA VAL A 167 3.85 -9.52 -19.77
C VAL A 167 5.07 -10.31 -19.28
N GLN A 168 6.19 -9.62 -19.18
CA GLN A 168 7.46 -10.13 -18.66
C GLN A 168 7.88 -9.42 -17.37
N HIS A 169 7.31 -8.25 -17.09
CA HIS A 169 7.62 -7.44 -15.92
C HIS A 169 6.35 -6.95 -15.23
N LEU A 170 6.19 -7.26 -13.95
CA LEU A 170 5.13 -6.73 -13.10
C LEU A 170 5.66 -5.66 -12.14
N ILE A 171 4.89 -4.58 -11.99
CA ILE A 171 5.11 -3.57 -10.96
C ILE A 171 3.98 -3.71 -9.94
N LEU A 172 4.31 -4.12 -8.71
CA LEU A 172 3.36 -4.18 -7.60
C LEU A 172 3.35 -2.83 -6.89
N ILE A 173 2.16 -2.23 -6.76
CA ILE A 173 1.97 -0.91 -6.15
C ILE A 173 1.01 -0.98 -4.97
N ASP A 174 1.37 -0.28 -3.89
CA ASP A 174 0.48 0.02 -2.77
C ASP A 174 0.67 1.48 -2.33
N ASP A 175 -0.30 2.06 -1.62
CA ASP A 175 -0.26 3.46 -1.18
C ASP A 175 0.77 3.73 -0.07
N GLY A 176 1.20 2.68 0.62
CA GLY A 176 2.35 2.72 1.51
C GLY A 176 2.74 1.34 2.03
N ILE A 177 4.03 1.11 2.24
CA ILE A 177 4.56 -0.17 2.71
C ILE A 177 5.27 0.04 4.06
N VAL A 178 4.65 -0.46 5.13
CA VAL A 178 5.22 -0.44 6.49
C VAL A 178 5.76 -1.82 6.89
N ALA A 179 4.90 -2.82 7.05
CA ALA A 179 5.31 -4.20 7.39
C ALA A 179 5.63 -5.04 6.14
N GLY A 180 4.87 -4.83 5.06
CA GLY A 180 5.10 -5.47 3.76
C GLY A 180 4.62 -6.92 3.67
N ASP A 181 3.81 -7.41 4.61
CA ASP A 181 3.30 -8.79 4.59
C ASP A 181 2.48 -9.07 3.33
N ASP A 182 1.56 -8.18 2.96
CA ASP A 182 0.70 -8.35 1.78
C ASP A 182 1.50 -8.35 0.47
N ILE A 183 2.49 -7.46 0.35
CA ILE A 183 3.44 -7.45 -0.77
C ILE A 183 4.21 -8.77 -0.86
N ARG A 184 4.73 -9.28 0.26
CA ARG A 184 5.50 -10.53 0.28
C ARG A 184 4.62 -11.70 -0.14
N SER A 185 3.40 -11.78 0.39
CA SER A 185 2.43 -12.80 -0.01
C SER A 185 2.06 -12.71 -1.48
N ALA A 186 1.90 -11.48 -2.02
CA ALA A 186 1.63 -11.26 -3.43
C ALA A 186 2.81 -11.72 -4.31
N VAL A 187 4.04 -11.37 -3.95
CA VAL A 187 5.25 -11.83 -4.66
C VAL A 187 5.33 -13.36 -4.68
N ASP A 188 5.13 -14.01 -3.53
CA ASP A 188 5.22 -15.47 -3.43
C ASP A 188 4.12 -16.16 -4.25
N ALA A 189 2.89 -15.62 -4.26
CA ALA A 189 1.79 -16.12 -5.08
C ALA A 189 2.08 -15.98 -6.58
N LEU A 190 2.54 -14.80 -7.01
CA LEU A 190 2.87 -14.55 -8.41
C LEU A 190 4.03 -15.41 -8.90
N ARG A 191 5.06 -15.63 -8.07
CA ARG A 191 6.20 -16.50 -8.42
C ARG A 191 5.79 -17.95 -8.59
N ARG A 192 4.84 -18.46 -7.81
CA ARG A 192 4.31 -19.82 -7.99
C ARG A 192 3.51 -19.95 -9.28
N ALA A 193 2.72 -18.94 -9.63
CA ALA A 193 1.90 -18.96 -10.84
C ALA A 193 2.74 -18.71 -12.12
N ARG A 194 3.73 -17.81 -12.03
CA ARG A 194 4.55 -17.33 -13.15
C ARG A 194 5.97 -17.03 -12.67
N SER A 195 6.81 -18.06 -12.61
CA SER A 195 8.18 -17.95 -12.11
C SER A 195 9.11 -17.10 -12.97
N ASP A 196 8.77 -16.94 -14.25
CA ASP A 196 9.52 -16.21 -15.28
C ASP A 196 9.34 -14.68 -15.22
N LEU A 197 8.33 -14.18 -14.50
CA LEU A 197 8.07 -12.75 -14.40
C LEU A 197 9.14 -12.05 -13.57
N LYS A 198 9.67 -10.94 -14.09
CA LYS A 198 10.36 -9.95 -13.27
C LYS A 198 9.35 -9.18 -12.45
N ILE A 199 9.66 -8.91 -11.21
CA ILE A 199 8.82 -8.18 -10.28
C ILE A 199 9.57 -6.96 -9.77
N THR A 200 8.90 -5.81 -9.82
CA THR A 200 9.30 -4.60 -9.12
C THR A 200 8.24 -4.26 -8.09
N VAL A 201 8.66 -3.93 -6.88
CA VAL A 201 7.75 -3.36 -5.87
C VAL A 201 7.97 -1.86 -5.82
N ALA A 202 6.91 -1.08 -5.97
CA ALA A 202 6.99 0.36 -5.99
C ALA A 202 5.93 0.96 -5.05
N THR A 203 6.30 1.96 -4.27
CA THR A 203 5.37 2.64 -3.34
C THR A 203 5.76 4.09 -3.15
N PRO A 204 4.82 5.03 -2.98
CA PRO A 204 5.19 6.39 -2.66
C PRO A 204 5.78 6.51 -1.26
N ILE A 205 5.37 5.68 -0.30
CA ILE A 205 5.83 5.72 1.10
C ILE A 205 6.30 4.33 1.52
N GLY A 206 7.58 4.18 1.87
CA GLY A 206 8.14 2.87 2.23
C GLY A 206 9.12 2.94 3.39
N VAL A 207 8.94 2.08 4.40
CA VAL A 207 9.92 1.95 5.49
C VAL A 207 11.20 1.30 4.98
N ALA A 208 12.34 1.94 5.23
CA ALA A 208 13.63 1.56 4.64
C ALA A 208 13.97 0.07 4.81
N ASP A 209 13.85 -0.45 6.04
CA ASP A 209 14.23 -1.83 6.32
C ASP A 209 13.27 -2.85 5.71
N THR A 210 11.98 -2.52 5.66
CA THR A 210 10.97 -3.33 4.96
C THR A 210 11.25 -3.38 3.46
N MET A 211 11.55 -2.23 2.85
CA MET A 211 11.90 -2.18 1.43
C MET A 211 13.19 -2.94 1.12
N LYS A 212 14.22 -2.85 1.98
CA LYS A 212 15.45 -3.65 1.87
C LYS A 212 15.18 -5.15 1.98
N MET A 213 14.28 -5.57 2.86
CA MET A 213 13.88 -6.96 3.00
C MET A 213 13.17 -7.45 1.72
N ILE A 214 12.24 -6.66 1.18
CA ILE A 214 11.52 -6.98 -0.06
C ILE A 214 12.50 -7.07 -1.24
N ALA A 215 13.48 -6.16 -1.33
CA ALA A 215 14.48 -6.13 -2.38
C ALA A 215 15.31 -7.42 -2.51
N ARG A 216 15.33 -8.27 -1.48
CA ARG A 216 15.99 -9.59 -1.54
C ARG A 216 15.20 -10.64 -2.32
N ARG A 217 13.92 -10.38 -2.65
CA ARG A 217 12.99 -11.33 -3.27
C ARG A 217 12.51 -10.88 -4.66
N VAL A 218 12.87 -9.67 -5.09
CA VAL A 218 12.39 -9.05 -6.33
C VAL A 218 13.54 -8.36 -7.04
N GLU A 219 13.38 -8.09 -8.33
CA GLU A 219 14.41 -7.50 -9.18
C GLU A 219 14.71 -6.04 -8.82
N MET A 220 13.71 -5.32 -8.32
CA MET A 220 13.87 -3.91 -7.96
C MET A 220 12.82 -3.45 -6.95
N THR A 221 13.21 -2.52 -6.07
CA THR A 221 12.28 -1.76 -5.23
C THR A 221 12.41 -0.28 -5.50
N VAL A 222 11.29 0.44 -5.56
CA VAL A 222 11.27 1.90 -5.76
C VAL A 222 10.41 2.56 -4.69
N THR A 223 10.97 3.58 -4.03
CA THR A 223 10.26 4.34 -2.99
C THR A 223 10.41 5.84 -3.26
N ALA A 224 9.30 6.59 -3.27
CA ALA A 224 9.35 8.03 -3.48
C ALA A 224 9.75 8.80 -2.20
N PHE A 225 9.27 8.34 -1.05
CA PHE A 225 9.52 8.91 0.26
C PHE A 225 9.75 7.82 1.32
N VAL A 226 10.83 7.98 2.08
CA VAL A 226 11.17 7.11 3.20
C VAL A 226 10.96 7.90 4.49
N PRO A 227 9.96 7.54 5.32
CA PRO A 227 9.69 8.28 6.55
C PRO A 227 10.78 8.04 7.60
N SER A 228 11.10 9.08 8.37
CA SER A 228 12.08 9.01 9.47
C SER A 228 11.52 8.44 10.78
N ALA A 229 10.20 8.31 10.89
CA ALA A 229 9.50 7.75 12.04
C ALA A 229 8.35 6.85 11.60
N ALA A 230 8.09 5.80 12.38
CA ALA A 230 7.04 4.84 12.09
C ALA A 230 5.66 5.42 12.44
N TYR A 231 4.99 5.97 11.44
CA TYR A 231 3.57 6.32 11.48
C TYR A 231 2.77 5.40 10.57
N THR A 232 1.45 5.39 10.72
CA THR A 232 0.55 4.65 9.82
C THR A 232 0.58 5.28 8.42
N VAL A 233 0.34 4.48 7.38
CA VAL A 233 0.28 4.98 5.99
C VAL A 233 -0.70 6.16 5.83
N PRO A 234 -1.94 6.10 6.36
CA PRO A 234 -2.87 7.23 6.30
C PRO A 234 -2.34 8.54 6.88
N SER A 235 -1.44 8.49 7.87
CA SER A 235 -0.89 9.71 8.50
C SER A 235 -0.04 10.56 7.55
N TRP A 236 0.37 10.01 6.41
CA TRP A 236 1.18 10.70 5.41
C TRP A 236 0.34 11.36 4.30
N TYR A 237 -0.98 11.20 4.33
CA TYR A 237 -1.94 11.79 3.41
C TYR A 237 -2.82 12.80 4.15
N GLU A 238 -3.06 13.97 3.58
CA GLU A 238 -4.01 14.94 4.17
C GLU A 238 -5.44 14.38 4.18
N THR A 239 -5.81 13.57 3.19
CA THR A 239 -7.09 12.84 3.12
C THR A 239 -7.24 11.73 4.17
N GLY A 240 -6.12 11.24 4.73
CA GLY A 240 -6.11 10.20 5.74
C GLY A 240 -6.53 8.82 5.20
N THR A 241 -7.42 8.15 5.95
CA THR A 241 -7.81 6.76 5.68
C THR A 241 -8.86 6.64 4.57
N ALA A 242 -9.81 7.58 4.52
CA ALA A 242 -10.87 7.56 3.52
C ALA A 242 -10.34 8.07 2.17
N LEU A 243 -10.83 7.46 1.08
CA LEU A 243 -10.59 8.00 -0.25
C LEU A 243 -11.46 9.25 -0.47
N SER A 244 -10.87 10.28 -1.08
CA SER A 244 -11.64 11.44 -1.54
C SER A 244 -12.59 11.05 -2.70
N PRO A 245 -13.57 11.91 -3.04
CA PRO A 245 -14.41 11.70 -4.23
C PRO A 245 -13.57 11.52 -5.51
N GLU A 246 -12.52 12.32 -5.68
CA GLU A 246 -11.61 12.24 -6.83
C GLU A 246 -10.80 10.94 -6.84
N GLU A 247 -10.33 10.49 -5.67
CA GLU A 247 -9.64 9.20 -5.54
C GLU A 247 -10.57 8.03 -5.84
N THR A 248 -11.85 8.15 -5.45
CA THR A 248 -12.89 7.13 -5.70
C THR A 248 -13.24 7.06 -7.19
N ASP A 249 -13.32 8.20 -7.87
CA ASP A 249 -13.63 8.29 -9.30
C ASP A 249 -12.59 7.57 -10.18
N GLN A 250 -11.32 7.55 -9.77
CA GLN A 250 -10.27 6.78 -10.45
C GLN A 250 -10.50 5.27 -10.42
N LEU A 251 -11.28 4.75 -9.46
CA LEU A 251 -11.50 3.31 -9.32
C LEU A 251 -12.59 2.81 -10.29
N THR A 252 -13.54 3.68 -10.63
CA THR A 252 -14.79 3.35 -11.36
C THR A 252 -14.69 3.63 -12.85
N HIS A 253 -13.70 4.40 -13.32
CA HIS A 253 -13.45 4.75 -14.72
C HIS A 253 -12.10 4.23 -15.21
#